data_AF-X1CJW4-F1
#
_entry.id   AF-X1CJW4-F1
#
_cell.length_a   1.000
_cell.length_b   1.000
_cell.length_c   1.000
_cell.angle_alpha   90.00
_cell.angle_beta   90.00
_cell.angle_gamma   90.00
#
_symmetry.space_group_name_H-M   'P 1'
#
loop_
_entity.id
_entity.type
_entity.pdbx_description
1 polymer ?
#
loop_
_entity_poly.entity_id
_entity_poly.type
_entity_poly.pdbx_seq_one_letter_code
_entity_poly.pdbx_strand_id
1 'polypeptide(L)'
;MKYPKGRNFDLDKDLLLAHFDCKTDVDDLHSVAALVTLMSNIEFSKINYHAVAGTYGIQEGLYVPPNKLFKLAFKDNWTDAHK
;
A
#
# COMPACT_ATOMS: atom_id res chain seq x y z
N MET A 1 26.03 8.80 -22.21
CA MET A 1 25.23 7.67 -21.71
C MET A 1 23.77 8.09 -21.77
N LYS A 2 22.96 7.57 -22.70
CA LYS A 2 21.52 7.85 -22.75
C LYS A 2 20.84 6.83 -21.83
N TYR A 3 20.19 7.30 -20.76
CA TYR A 3 19.33 6.43 -19.95
C TYR A 3 18.23 5.86 -20.85
N PRO A 4 17.89 4.57 -20.74
CA PRO A 4 16.76 4.01 -21.48
C PRO A 4 15.50 4.79 -21.07
N LYS A 5 14.68 5.14 -22.06
CA LYS A 5 13.39 5.80 -21.81
C LYS A 5 12.56 4.87 -20.93
N GLY A 6 12.19 5.33 -19.74
CA GLY A 6 11.42 4.54 -18.78
C GLY A 6 10.13 4.01 -19.40
N ARG A 7 9.78 2.77 -19.06
CA ARG A 7 8.52 2.12 -19.46
C ARG A 7 7.39 2.78 -18.65
N ASN A 8 6.24 3.02 -19.28
CA ASN A 8 5.03 3.38 -18.53
C ASN A 8 4.53 2.16 -17.75
N PHE A 9 3.77 2.40 -16.68
CA PHE A 9 3.07 1.36 -15.94
C PHE A 9 2.02 0.70 -16.85
N ASP A 10 2.10 -0.62 -16.98
CA ASP A 10 1.20 -1.43 -17.79
C ASP A 10 0.12 -2.04 -16.88
N LEU A 11 -1.12 -1.57 -17.01
CA LEU A 11 -2.23 -1.99 -16.14
C LEU A 11 -2.51 -3.49 -16.20
N ASP A 12 -2.17 -4.15 -17.30
CA ASP A 12 -2.43 -5.58 -17.50
C ASP A 12 -1.29 -6.48 -17.01
N LYS A 13 -0.10 -5.91 -16.74
CA LYS A 13 1.12 -6.68 -16.40
C LYS A 13 1.75 -6.30 -15.07
N ASP A 14 1.63 -5.04 -14.67
CA ASP A 14 2.30 -4.52 -13.50
C ASP A 14 1.38 -4.56 -12.27
N LEU A 15 1.99 -4.76 -11.10
CA LEU A 15 1.33 -4.77 -9.80
C LEU A 15 1.81 -3.58 -8.97
N LEU A 16 0.86 -2.81 -8.43
CA LEU A 16 1.16 -1.83 -7.38
C LEU A 16 1.17 -2.54 -6.02
N LEU A 17 2.37 -2.83 -5.51
CA LEU A 17 2.54 -3.36 -4.16
C LEU A 17 2.78 -2.20 -3.19
N ALA A 18 1.75 -1.84 -2.41
CA ALA A 18 1.79 -0.72 -1.48
C ALA A 18 2.25 -1.17 -0.09
N HIS A 19 3.34 -0.59 0.38
CA HIS A 19 4.03 -0.94 1.62
C HIS A 19 3.81 0.16 2.66
N PHE A 20 3.38 -0.24 3.86
CA PHE A 20 3.12 0.64 5.00
C PHE A 20 3.83 0.09 6.23
N ASP A 21 4.66 0.89 6.89
CA ASP A 21 5.29 0.53 8.16
C ASP A 21 4.33 0.60 9.36
N CYS A 22 3.36 1.52 9.35
CA CYS A 22 2.48 1.83 10.48
C CYS A 22 3.25 2.13 11.78
N LYS A 23 4.44 2.74 11.68
CA LYS A 23 5.29 3.22 12.77
C LYS A 23 5.61 4.70 12.58
N THR A 24 5.60 5.54 13.60
CA THR A 24 4.97 5.43 14.92
C THR A 24 3.78 6.38 15.06
N ASP A 25 3.62 7.29 14.11
CA ASP A 25 2.47 8.14 13.93
C ASP A 25 1.47 7.49 12.95
N VAL A 26 0.47 8.26 12.56
CA VAL A 26 -0.74 7.75 11.88
C VAL A 26 -0.77 8.11 10.39
N ASP A 27 0.33 8.59 9.83
CA ASP A 27 0.43 9.03 8.44
C ASP A 27 0.22 7.88 7.44
N ASP A 28 0.72 6.68 7.75
CA ASP A 28 0.46 5.48 6.96
C ASP A 28 -1.02 5.07 6.98
N LEU A 29 -1.69 5.25 8.12
CA LEU A 29 -3.12 4.97 8.23
C LEU A 29 -3.93 5.96 7.36
N HIS A 30 -3.52 7.23 7.32
CA HIS A 30 -4.10 8.20 6.39
C HIS A 30 -3.81 7.84 4.93
N SER A 31 -2.61 7.37 4.62
CA SER A 31 -2.22 6.94 3.27
C SER A 31 -3.00 5.71 2.82
N VAL A 32 -3.28 4.77 3.71
CA VAL A 32 -4.17 3.62 3.46
C VAL A 32 -5.58 4.09 3.10
N ALA A 33 -6.14 5.03 3.86
CA ALA A 33 -7.47 5.60 3.59
C ALA A 33 -7.52 6.34 2.24
N ALA A 34 -6.46 7.08 1.90
CA ALA A 34 -6.33 7.75 0.62
C ALA A 34 -6.21 6.76 -0.54
N LEU A 35 -5.37 5.72 -0.39
CA LEU A 35 -5.16 4.70 -1.42
C LEU A 35 -6.46 3.97 -1.74
N VAL A 36 -7.19 3.48 -0.74
CA VAL A 36 -8.45 2.77 -1.00
C VAL A 36 -9.50 3.69 -1.65
N THR A 37 -9.51 4.97 -1.29
CA THR A 37 -10.41 5.97 -1.91
C THR A 37 -10.08 6.14 -3.39
N LEU A 38 -8.79 6.26 -3.74
CA LEU A 38 -8.35 6.32 -5.13
C LEU A 38 -8.68 5.04 -5.89
N MET A 39 -8.37 3.87 -5.34
CA MET A 39 -8.63 2.57 -5.99
C MET A 39 -10.12 2.27 -6.16
N SER A 40 -10.99 2.94 -5.39
CA SER A 40 -12.46 2.85 -5.54
C SER A 40 -13.00 3.75 -6.65
N ASN A 41 -12.20 4.69 -7.18
CA ASN A 41 -12.59 5.55 -8.29
C ASN A 41 -12.46 4.78 -9.62
N ILE A 42 -13.44 4.96 -10.51
CA ILE A 42 -13.48 4.29 -11.83
C ILE A 42 -12.21 4.51 -12.66
N GLU A 43 -11.58 5.69 -12.55
CA GLU A 43 -10.35 6.03 -13.28
C GLU A 43 -9.16 5.14 -12.88
N PHE A 44 -9.14 4.66 -11.64
CA PHE A 44 -8.04 3.84 -11.09
C PHE A 44 -8.45 2.39 -10.84
N SER A 45 -9.72 2.03 -11.08
CA SER A 45 -10.30 0.70 -10.80
C SER A 45 -9.61 -0.47 -11.51
N LYS A 46 -8.84 -0.19 -12.57
CA LYS A 46 -8.08 -1.20 -13.34
C LYS A 46 -6.67 -1.45 -12.81
N ILE A 47 -6.20 -0.66 -11.85
CA ILE A 47 -4.89 -0.89 -11.25
C ILE A 47 -4.96 -2.18 -10.44
N ASN A 48 -4.12 -3.15 -10.78
CA ASN A 48 -3.88 -4.31 -9.91
C ASN A 48 -3.00 -3.85 -8.74
N TYR A 49 -3.47 -4.01 -7.51
CA TYR A 49 -2.73 -3.62 -6.32
C TYR A 49 -2.85 -4.65 -5.20
N HIS A 50 -1.91 -4.62 -4.26
CA HIS A 50 -1.97 -5.36 -2.99
C HIS A 50 -1.31 -4.53 -1.90
N ALA A 51 -1.89 -4.48 -0.70
CA ALA A 51 -1.35 -3.72 0.42
C ALA A 51 -0.58 -4.63 1.38
N VAL A 52 0.51 -4.14 1.97
CA VAL A 52 1.28 -4.87 2.99
C VAL A 52 1.51 -3.94 4.18
N ALA A 53 1.05 -4.35 5.35
CA ALA A 53 1.32 -3.65 6.61
C ALA A 53 2.60 -4.21 7.26
N GLY A 54 3.27 -3.40 8.07
CA GLY A 54 4.45 -3.81 8.82
C GLY A 54 5.73 -3.91 7.99
N THR A 55 5.83 -3.18 6.88
CA THR A 55 6.99 -3.21 5.99
C THR A 55 8.12 -2.31 6.50
N TYR A 56 8.67 -2.65 7.67
CA TYR A 56 9.80 -1.96 8.27
C TYR A 56 10.91 -2.94 8.68
N GLY A 57 12.14 -2.42 8.79
CA GLY A 57 13.30 -3.18 9.28
C GLY A 57 13.39 -3.19 10.80
N ILE A 58 14.57 -2.92 11.34
CA ILE A 58 14.74 -2.69 12.79
C ILE A 58 14.54 -1.20 13.06
N GLN A 59 13.44 -0.86 13.73
CA GLN A 59 13.10 0.50 14.12
C GLN A 59 12.49 0.52 15.51
N GLU A 60 12.89 1.51 16.30
CA GLU A 60 12.25 1.85 17.57
C GLU A 60 10.86 2.49 17.34
N GLY A 61 10.08 2.63 18.41
CA GLY A 61 8.76 3.27 18.36
C GLY A 61 7.59 2.29 18.31
N LEU A 62 6.39 2.81 18.58
CA LEU A 62 5.18 2.00 18.70
C LEU A 62 4.63 1.66 17.32
N TYR A 63 4.27 0.40 17.13
CA TYR A 63 3.47 -0.01 15.98
C TYR A 63 2.02 0.37 16.23
N VAL A 64 1.42 1.10 15.29
CA VAL A 64 0.01 1.50 15.35
C VAL A 64 -0.84 0.41 14.71
N PRO A 65 -1.64 -0.37 15.47
CA PRO A 65 -2.31 -1.57 14.95
C PRO A 65 -3.29 -1.27 13.80
N PRO A 66 -3.01 -1.66 12.56
CA PRO A 66 -3.77 -1.19 11.41
C PRO A 66 -4.79 -2.21 10.92
N ASN A 67 -4.82 -3.43 11.48
CA ASN A 67 -5.56 -4.58 10.94
C ASN A 67 -7.06 -4.31 10.74
N LYS A 68 -7.71 -3.55 11.65
CA LYS A 68 -9.13 -3.19 11.51
C LYS A 68 -9.35 -2.27 10.30
N LEU A 69 -8.46 -1.30 10.11
CA LEU A 69 -8.50 -0.38 8.97
C LEU A 69 -8.20 -1.13 7.66
N PHE A 70 -7.16 -1.96 7.63
CA PHE A 70 -6.81 -2.74 6.43
C PHE A 70 -7.90 -3.72 6.04
N LYS A 71 -8.54 -4.39 7.02
CA LYS A 71 -9.69 -5.27 6.74
C LYS A 71 -10.87 -4.51 6.15
N LEU A 72 -11.14 -3.30 6.66
CA LEU A 72 -12.18 -2.42 6.11
C LEU A 72 -11.83 -1.92 4.70
N ALA A 73 -10.59 -1.51 4.48
CA ALA A 73 -10.13 -0.92 3.23
C ALA A 73 -9.97 -1.96 2.10
N PHE A 74 -9.29 -3.06 2.37
CA PHE A 74 -8.81 -3.97 1.33
C PHE A 74 -9.47 -5.35 1.38
N LYS A 75 -10.36 -5.62 2.35
CA LYS A 75 -10.97 -6.94 2.59
C LYS A 75 -9.89 -8.02 2.78
N ASP A 76 -9.65 -8.83 1.75
CA ASP A 76 -8.67 -9.92 1.74
C ASP A 76 -7.46 -9.59 0.86
N ASN A 77 -7.43 -8.42 0.22
CA ASN A 77 -6.36 -7.98 -0.67
C ASN A 77 -5.24 -7.24 0.07
N TRP A 78 -4.77 -7.81 1.19
CA TRP A 78 -3.65 -7.29 1.95
C TRP A 78 -2.96 -8.37 2.78
N THR A 79 -1.71 -8.12 3.16
CA THR A 79 -0.89 -8.99 4.02
C THR A 79 -0.41 -8.22 5.25
N ASP A 80 -0.38 -8.90 6.41
CA ASP A 80 0.23 -8.40 7.64
C ASP A 80 1.65 -8.97 7.76
N ALA A 81 2.68 -8.18 7.44
CA ALA A 81 4.08 -8.58 7.54
C ALA A 81 4.73 -8.16 8.87
N HIS A 82 3.95 -7.57 9.79
CA HIS A 82 4.41 -7.37 11.16
C HIS A 82 4.49 -8.69 11.95
N LYS A 83 3.82 -9.75 11.46
CA LYS A 83 3.70 -11.06 12.11
C LYS A 83 4.42 -12.17 11.36
#